data_AF-A0A1F6ERR5-F1
#
_entry.id   AF-A0A1F6ERR5-F1
#
_cell.length_a   1.000
_cell.length_b   1.000
_cell.length_c   1.000
_cell.angle_alpha   90.00
_cell.angle_beta   90.00
_cell.angle_gamma   90.00
#
_symmetry.space_group_name_H-M   'P 1'
#
loop_
_entity.id
_entity.type
_entity.pdbx_description
1 polymer ?
#
loop_
_entity_poly.entity_id
_entity_poly.type
_entity_poly.pdbx_seq_one_letter_code
_entity_poly.pdbx_strand_id
1 'polypeptide(L)'
;MGFTLVEMVVVLGIIAAVTGIALTSQNSFNKTLILANTAYDIALTFRSAESFGLSSRALGSTANAGYGLHFQRGASESFILFADIWPPTDLSCTRPDCKPGDHIYSTEDKLVQTYVLGNGITIADFCALPDQQQWQCLSTGDLNALDVSFSRPNPDAFITANSSTFVTSYTKACLVIMAGNGASRFVSVAASGEIIAEAPGCPTS
;
A
#
# COMPACT_ATOMS: atom_id res chain seq x y z
N MET A 1 48.97 40.27 13.44
CA MET A 1 49.42 38.93 13.02
C MET A 1 48.16 38.07 12.95
N GLY A 2 47.30 38.16 11.93
CA GLY A 2 47.57 38.21 10.50
C GLY A 2 47.65 36.77 10.00
N PHE A 3 46.50 36.07 9.96
CA PHE A 3 46.40 34.73 9.37
C PHE A 3 47.00 34.77 7.97
N THR A 4 47.84 33.79 7.64
CA THR A 4 48.48 33.76 6.33
C THR A 4 47.44 33.40 5.27
N LEU A 5 47.60 33.94 4.05
CA LEU A 5 46.65 33.71 2.95
C LEU A 5 46.49 32.20 2.65
N VAL A 6 47.57 31.42 2.81
CA VAL A 6 47.57 29.97 2.62
C VAL A 6 46.70 29.24 3.66
N GLU A 7 46.67 29.72 4.89
CA GLU A 7 45.94 29.09 6.00
C GLU A 7 44.42 29.21 5.82
N MET A 8 43.95 30.34 5.27
CA MET A 8 42.54 30.51 4.90
C MET A 8 42.12 29.59 3.74
N VAL A 9 43.01 29.33 2.77
CA VAL A 9 42.72 28.40 1.65
C VAL A 9 42.57 26.97 2.14
N VAL A 10 43.42 26.53 3.07
CA VAL A 10 43.33 25.19 3.67
C VAL A 10 42.01 25.02 4.44
N VAL A 11 41.61 26.03 5.24
CA VAL A 11 40.35 25.99 6.01
C VAL A 11 39.14 25.93 5.07
N LEU A 12 39.10 26.74 4.01
CA LEU A 12 38.03 26.69 3.02
C LEU A 12 37.97 25.34 2.29
N GLY A 13 39.13 24.74 1.99
CA GLY A 13 39.21 23.41 1.40
C GLY A 13 38.60 22.33 2.31
N ILE A 14 38.92 22.37 3.62
CA ILE A 14 38.37 21.42 4.59
C ILE A 14 36.86 21.64 4.75
N ILE A 15 36.38 22.88 4.86
CA ILE A 15 34.96 23.19 4.96
C ILE A 15 34.21 22.67 3.73
N ALA A 16 34.70 22.96 2.52
CA ALA A 16 34.06 22.48 1.28
C ALA A 16 34.00 20.94 1.22
N ALA A 17 35.07 20.26 1.63
CA ALA A 17 35.10 18.79 1.69
C ALA A 17 34.06 18.24 2.69
N VAL A 18 34.03 18.78 3.91
CA VAL A 18 33.08 18.35 4.96
C VAL A 18 31.64 18.66 4.55
N THR A 19 31.38 19.84 3.98
CA THR A 19 30.05 20.22 3.49
C THR A 19 29.60 19.32 2.33
N GLY A 20 30.51 18.94 1.42
CA GLY A 20 30.20 17.98 0.35
C GLY A 20 29.76 16.62 0.87
N ILE A 21 30.47 16.07 1.86
CA ILE A 21 30.10 14.81 2.51
C ILE A 21 28.75 14.94 3.24
N ALA A 22 28.53 16.05 3.96
CA ALA A 22 27.28 16.29 4.68
C ALA A 22 26.06 16.38 3.74
N LEU A 23 26.17 17.11 2.63
CA LEU A 23 25.08 17.26 1.66
C LEU A 23 24.71 15.94 0.96
N THR A 24 25.71 15.15 0.59
CA THR A 24 25.48 13.83 -0.03
C THR A 24 24.81 12.86 0.94
N SER A 25 25.22 12.86 2.21
CA SER A 25 24.58 12.09 3.28
C SER A 25 23.13 12.53 3.57
N GLN A 26 22.86 13.84 3.59
CA GLN A 26 21.51 14.35 3.85
C GLN A 26 20.51 13.94 2.77
N ASN A 27 20.93 13.92 1.50
CA ASN A 27 20.05 13.57 0.39
C ASN A 27 19.65 12.08 0.38
N SER A 28 20.54 11.17 0.81
CA SER A 28 20.21 9.74 0.92
C SER A 28 19.33 9.44 2.14
N PHE A 29 19.55 10.14 3.26
CA PHE A 29 18.73 10.01 4.46
C PHE A 29 17.29 10.49 4.23
N ASN A 30 17.11 11.69 3.66
CA ASN A 30 15.78 12.25 3.40
C ASN A 30 14.95 11.31 2.51
N LYS A 31 15.54 10.66 1.52
CA LYS A 31 14.84 9.73 0.62
C LYS A 31 14.42 8.43 1.31
N THR A 32 15.29 7.86 2.14
CA THR A 32 14.96 6.66 2.94
C THR A 32 13.81 6.96 3.89
N LEU A 33 13.80 8.15 4.50
CA LEU A 33 12.73 8.58 5.39
C LEU A 33 11.39 8.74 4.65
N ILE A 34 11.38 9.38 3.47
CA ILE A 34 10.15 9.54 2.68
C ILE A 34 9.61 8.16 2.24
N LEU A 35 10.48 7.23 1.84
CA LEU A 35 10.08 5.88 1.45
C LEU A 35 9.48 5.10 2.62
N ALA A 36 10.11 5.18 3.81
CA ALA A 36 9.58 4.56 5.03
C ALA A 36 8.23 5.17 5.41
N ASN A 37 8.11 6.51 5.43
CA ASN A 37 6.85 7.20 5.71
C ASN A 37 5.75 6.76 4.74
N THR A 38 6.06 6.61 3.45
CA THR A 38 5.08 6.15 2.45
C THR A 38 4.60 4.72 2.75
N ALA A 39 5.50 3.83 3.15
CA ALA A 39 5.13 2.47 3.55
C ALA A 39 4.25 2.46 4.82
N TYR A 40 4.56 3.33 5.79
CA TYR A 40 3.72 3.53 6.97
C TYR A 40 2.36 4.13 6.64
N ASP A 41 2.29 5.09 5.72
CA ASP A 41 1.04 5.70 5.28
C ASP A 41 0.14 4.64 4.62
N ILE A 42 0.69 3.79 3.75
CA ILE A 42 -0.06 2.67 3.16
C ILE A 42 -0.55 1.71 4.25
N ALA A 43 0.32 1.29 5.18
CA ALA A 43 -0.08 0.42 6.29
C ALA A 43 -1.17 1.06 7.19
N LEU A 44 -1.10 2.38 7.40
CA LEU A 44 -2.12 3.13 8.13
C LEU A 44 -3.44 3.22 7.35
N THR A 45 -3.39 3.35 6.03
CA THR A 45 -4.61 3.29 5.20
C THR A 45 -5.26 1.90 5.26
N PHE A 46 -4.48 0.82 5.31
CA PHE A 46 -5.01 -0.52 5.57
C PHE A 46 -5.73 -0.59 6.91
N ARG A 47 -5.12 -0.12 8.00
CA ARG A 47 -5.77 -0.08 9.32
C ARG A 47 -7.01 0.81 9.36
N SER A 48 -7.02 1.88 8.58
CA SER A 48 -8.19 2.74 8.45
C SER A 48 -9.33 2.02 7.72
N ALA A 49 -9.02 1.31 6.63
CA ALA A 49 -9.98 0.46 5.92
C ALA A 49 -10.53 -0.65 6.83
N GLU A 50 -9.65 -1.33 7.58
CA GLU A 50 -10.04 -2.30 8.60
C GLU A 50 -11.00 -1.69 9.62
N SER A 51 -10.66 -0.53 10.20
CA SER A 51 -11.51 0.17 11.16
C SER A 51 -12.87 0.56 10.56
N PHE A 52 -12.92 1.03 9.32
CA PHE A 52 -14.17 1.40 8.64
C PHE A 52 -15.04 0.17 8.33
N GLY A 53 -14.41 -0.90 7.83
CA GLY A 53 -15.03 -2.19 7.54
C GLY A 53 -15.50 -2.92 8.78
N LEU A 54 -14.81 -2.77 9.92
CA LEU A 54 -15.17 -3.35 11.22
C LEU A 54 -16.12 -2.48 12.06
N SER A 55 -16.22 -1.18 11.83
CA SER A 55 -17.04 -0.26 12.65
C SER A 55 -18.35 0.18 12.00
N SER A 56 -18.71 -0.35 10.82
CA SER A 56 -19.97 -0.02 10.14
C SER A 56 -20.04 1.40 9.68
N ARG A 57 -18.95 1.93 9.12
CA ARG A 57 -18.99 3.29 8.61
C ARG A 57 -19.99 3.37 7.45
N ALA A 58 -21.12 4.00 7.71
CA ALA A 58 -22.16 4.18 6.72
C ALA A 58 -21.66 5.12 5.60
N LEU A 59 -21.95 4.75 4.37
CA LEU A 59 -21.65 5.55 3.20
C LEU A 59 -22.93 5.70 2.37
N GLY A 60 -23.54 6.89 2.45
CA GLY A 60 -24.86 7.13 1.90
C GLY A 60 -25.93 6.28 2.61
N SER A 61 -26.68 5.47 1.86
CA SER A 61 -27.72 4.58 2.37
C SER A 61 -27.21 3.23 2.87
N THR A 62 -25.94 2.90 2.62
CA THR A 62 -25.36 1.59 2.96
C THR A 62 -24.58 1.68 4.27
N ALA A 63 -25.14 1.11 5.35
CA ALA A 63 -24.49 1.11 6.66
C ALA A 63 -23.44 -0.01 6.83
N ASN A 64 -23.53 -1.08 6.03
CA ASN A 64 -22.77 -2.33 6.23
C ASN A 64 -21.72 -2.65 5.15
N ALA A 65 -21.23 -1.63 4.44
CA ALA A 65 -20.21 -1.82 3.40
C ALA A 65 -18.89 -2.37 3.97
N GLY A 66 -18.21 -3.20 3.18
CA GLY A 66 -16.79 -3.50 3.37
C GLY A 66 -15.94 -2.31 2.93
N TYR A 67 -14.72 -2.19 3.47
CA TYR A 67 -13.77 -1.17 3.02
C TYR A 67 -12.46 -1.82 2.66
N GLY A 68 -11.85 -1.37 1.56
CA GLY A 68 -10.63 -1.98 1.06
C GLY A 68 -9.77 -1.03 0.26
N LEU A 69 -8.57 -1.50 -0.06
CA LEU A 69 -7.62 -0.81 -0.90
C LEU A 69 -7.47 -1.57 -2.22
N HIS A 70 -7.56 -0.82 -3.31
CA HIS A 70 -7.43 -1.31 -4.67
C HIS A 70 -6.13 -0.81 -5.30
N PHE A 71 -5.39 -1.76 -5.86
CA PHE A 71 -4.18 -1.55 -6.64
C PHE A 71 -4.38 -2.12 -8.04
N GLN A 72 -3.94 -1.40 -9.06
CA GLN A 72 -4.09 -1.82 -10.46
C GLN A 72 -2.82 -1.62 -11.28
N ARG A 73 -2.66 -2.46 -12.29
CA ARG A 73 -1.63 -2.32 -13.32
C ARG A 73 -1.80 -0.99 -14.03
N GLY A 74 -0.69 -0.26 -14.19
CA GLY A 74 -0.67 1.04 -14.87
C GLY A 74 -0.98 2.24 -13.98
N ALA A 75 -1.42 2.03 -12.72
CA ALA A 75 -1.56 3.10 -11.72
C ALA A 75 -0.52 2.94 -10.60
N SER A 76 0.77 3.00 -10.95
CA SER A 76 1.85 2.81 -9.97
C SER A 76 2.03 3.99 -9.01
N GLU A 77 1.50 5.17 -9.35
CA GLU A 77 1.61 6.39 -8.55
C GLU A 77 0.41 6.63 -7.62
N SER A 78 -0.57 5.72 -7.60
CA SER A 78 -1.76 5.93 -6.79
C SER A 78 -2.46 4.63 -6.43
N PHE A 79 -3.21 4.65 -5.34
CA PHE A 79 -4.12 3.57 -4.96
C PHE A 79 -5.45 4.14 -4.47
N ILE A 80 -6.48 3.30 -4.45
CA ILE A 80 -7.84 3.73 -4.15
C ILE A 80 -8.32 3.07 -2.86
N LEU A 81 -8.82 3.87 -1.93
CA LEU A 81 -9.67 3.41 -0.84
C LEU A 81 -11.11 3.41 -1.35
N PHE A 82 -11.73 2.23 -1.31
CA PHE A 82 -13.10 2.03 -1.78
C PHE A 82 -13.98 1.47 -0.66
N ALA A 83 -15.28 1.64 -0.84
CA ALA A 83 -16.30 0.95 -0.07
C ALA A 83 -17.03 -0.02 -1.00
N ASP A 84 -16.96 -1.28 -0.62
CA ASP A 84 -17.54 -2.44 -1.28
C ASP A 84 -19.06 -2.44 -1.03
N ILE A 85 -19.80 -1.96 -2.02
CA ILE A 85 -21.25 -1.80 -1.99
C ILE A 85 -21.95 -2.51 -3.15
N TRP A 86 -21.18 -3.03 -4.10
CA TRP A 86 -21.64 -3.76 -5.25
C TRP A 86 -20.98 -5.14 -5.33
N PRO A 87 -21.71 -6.22 -5.63
CA PRO A 87 -23.16 -6.29 -5.89
C PRO A 87 -24.00 -5.93 -4.66
N PRO A 88 -25.24 -5.46 -4.85
CA PRO A 88 -26.11 -5.10 -3.75
C PRO A 88 -26.40 -6.36 -2.92
N THR A 89 -26.65 -6.17 -1.62
CA THR A 89 -27.08 -7.27 -0.74
C THR A 89 -28.20 -8.05 -1.41
N ASP A 90 -28.07 -9.37 -1.45
CA ASP A 90 -29.18 -10.23 -1.83
C ASP A 90 -30.40 -9.87 -0.96
N LEU A 91 -31.50 -9.48 -1.61
CA LEU A 91 -32.77 -9.10 -0.96
C LEU A 91 -33.35 -10.26 -0.14
N SER A 92 -32.86 -11.50 -0.32
CA SER A 92 -33.21 -12.65 0.50
C SER A 92 -32.58 -12.60 1.91
N CYS A 93 -31.49 -11.85 2.08
CA CYS A 93 -30.75 -11.74 3.32
C CYS A 93 -31.24 -10.51 4.10
N THR A 94 -32.10 -10.77 5.09
CA THR A 94 -32.73 -9.73 5.94
C THR A 94 -32.04 -9.51 7.29
N ARG A 95 -30.94 -10.22 7.54
CA ARG A 95 -30.22 -10.15 8.82
C ARG A 95 -29.28 -8.92 8.87
N PRO A 96 -28.95 -8.41 10.07
CA PRO A 96 -28.04 -7.26 10.20
C PRO A 96 -26.61 -7.52 9.70
N ASP A 97 -26.21 -8.78 9.56
CA ASP A 97 -24.89 -9.25 9.08
C ASP A 97 -24.82 -9.41 7.55
N CYS A 98 -25.91 -9.18 6.83
CA CYS A 98 -25.92 -9.20 5.37
C CYS A 98 -25.10 -8.01 4.83
N LYS A 99 -24.01 -8.33 4.14
CA LYS A 99 -23.11 -7.36 3.53
C LYS A 99 -23.42 -7.24 2.05
N PRO A 100 -23.49 -6.03 1.49
CA PRO A 100 -23.30 -5.85 0.07
C PRO A 100 -21.83 -6.08 -0.26
N GLY A 101 -21.55 -6.36 -1.52
CA GLY A 101 -20.18 -6.46 -2.00
C GLY A 101 -19.69 -7.87 -2.28
N ASP A 102 -18.65 -7.95 -3.10
CA ASP A 102 -17.94 -9.17 -3.48
C ASP A 102 -16.43 -9.11 -3.17
N HIS A 103 -16.01 -8.11 -2.40
CA HIS A 103 -14.63 -7.85 -1.99
C HIS A 103 -13.70 -7.48 -3.16
N ILE A 104 -14.27 -7.00 -4.26
CA ILE A 104 -13.55 -6.54 -5.45
C ILE A 104 -13.91 -5.07 -5.67
N TYR A 105 -12.96 -4.26 -6.11
CA TYR A 105 -13.28 -2.91 -6.55
C TYR A 105 -13.80 -2.90 -7.97
N SER A 106 -15.03 -2.43 -8.15
CA SER A 106 -15.69 -2.19 -9.43
C SER A 106 -16.02 -0.71 -9.63
N THR A 107 -16.49 -0.34 -10.83
CA THR A 107 -16.93 1.03 -11.13
C THR A 107 -18.23 1.42 -10.42
N GLU A 108 -18.98 0.42 -9.98
CA GLU A 108 -20.24 0.51 -9.27
C GLU A 108 -20.02 0.70 -7.76
N ASP A 109 -18.83 0.34 -7.27
CA ASP A 109 -18.41 0.60 -5.90
C ASP A 109 -18.18 2.07 -5.63
N LYS A 110 -18.25 2.42 -4.34
CA LYS A 110 -18.08 3.80 -3.95
C LYS A 110 -16.62 4.10 -3.69
N LEU A 111 -16.04 4.93 -4.57
CA LEU A 111 -14.75 5.56 -4.33
C LEU A 111 -14.83 6.45 -3.08
N VAL A 112 -14.03 6.14 -2.06
CA VAL A 112 -13.93 6.91 -0.82
C VAL A 112 -12.85 7.96 -0.96
N GLN A 113 -11.65 7.54 -1.36
CA GLN A 113 -10.51 8.44 -1.55
C GLN A 113 -9.45 7.82 -2.46
N THR A 114 -8.86 8.63 -3.34
CA THR A 114 -7.65 8.25 -4.09
C THR A 114 -6.44 8.84 -3.39
N TYR A 115 -5.43 8.01 -3.13
CA TYR A 115 -4.16 8.41 -2.55
C TYR A 115 -3.12 8.46 -3.66
N VAL A 116 -2.52 9.63 -3.88
CA VAL A 116 -1.44 9.83 -4.84
C VAL A 116 -0.11 9.81 -4.09
N LEU A 117 0.81 8.97 -4.55
CA LEU A 117 2.16 8.85 -4.02
C LEU A 117 3.01 10.01 -4.54
N GLY A 118 3.58 10.78 -3.61
CA GLY A 118 4.45 11.91 -3.93
C GLY A 118 5.91 11.51 -4.10
N ASN A 119 6.76 12.49 -4.44
CA ASN A 119 8.21 12.40 -4.38
C ASN A 119 8.86 11.33 -5.29
N GLY A 120 8.21 10.97 -6.40
CA GLY A 120 8.71 9.96 -7.34
C GLY A 120 8.76 8.55 -6.74
N ILE A 121 7.86 8.28 -5.79
CA ILE A 121 7.64 6.95 -5.22
C ILE A 121 6.51 6.28 -6.00
N THR A 122 6.72 5.02 -6.33
CA THR A 122 5.78 4.22 -7.11
C THR A 122 5.61 2.85 -6.47
N ILE A 123 4.43 2.26 -6.62
CA ILE A 123 4.18 0.83 -6.40
C ILE A 123 4.79 0.10 -7.60
N ALA A 124 5.93 -0.53 -7.38
CA ALA A 124 6.67 -1.25 -8.43
C ALA A 124 6.06 -2.63 -8.71
N ASP A 125 5.60 -3.30 -7.67
CA ASP A 125 5.01 -4.64 -7.77
C ASP A 125 3.99 -4.84 -6.65
N PHE A 126 3.04 -5.74 -6.88
CA PHE A 126 2.16 -6.25 -5.86
C PHE A 126 1.92 -7.73 -6.12
N CYS A 127 1.97 -8.51 -5.05
CA CYS A 127 1.93 -9.95 -5.10
C CYS A 127 0.89 -10.49 -4.13
N ALA A 128 0.30 -11.63 -4.47
CA ALA A 128 -0.60 -12.37 -3.63
C ALA A 128 -0.19 -13.85 -3.58
N LEU A 129 -0.30 -14.46 -2.41
CA LEU A 129 0.05 -15.85 -2.15
C LEU A 129 -1.23 -16.69 -2.04
N PRO A 130 -1.60 -17.45 -3.08
CA PRO A 130 -2.72 -18.39 -3.01
C PRO A 130 -2.39 -19.57 -2.09
N ASP A 131 -3.42 -20.31 -1.66
CA ASP A 131 -3.28 -21.52 -0.82
C ASP A 131 -2.36 -22.60 -1.43
N GLN A 132 -2.20 -22.61 -2.76
CA GLN A 132 -1.30 -23.53 -3.48
C GLN A 132 0.17 -23.08 -3.53
N GLN A 133 0.55 -22.10 -2.68
CA GLN A 133 1.91 -21.75 -2.27
C GLN A 133 2.88 -21.15 -3.31
N GLN A 134 2.42 -20.76 -4.51
CA GLN A 134 3.24 -19.98 -5.44
C GLN A 134 2.77 -18.54 -5.54
N TRP A 135 3.69 -17.60 -5.31
CA TRP A 135 3.40 -16.17 -5.39
C TRP A 135 3.03 -15.77 -6.81
N GLN A 136 1.91 -15.07 -6.93
CA GLN A 136 1.45 -14.43 -8.15
C GLN A 136 1.72 -12.94 -8.01
N CYS A 137 2.41 -12.34 -8.97
CA CYS A 137 2.82 -10.94 -8.91
C CYS A 137 2.40 -10.15 -10.16
N LEU A 138 2.45 -8.82 -10.06
CA LEU A 138 2.32 -7.95 -11.23
C LEU A 138 3.50 -8.17 -12.18
N SER A 139 4.71 -8.37 -11.65
CA SER A 139 5.94 -8.62 -12.41
C SER A 139 5.93 -9.91 -13.22
N THR A 140 5.33 -10.99 -12.70
CA THR A 140 5.19 -12.28 -13.40
C THR A 140 4.08 -12.26 -14.46
N GLY A 141 3.24 -11.22 -14.47
CA GLY A 141 2.09 -11.11 -15.37
C GLY A 141 0.84 -11.84 -14.87
N ASP A 142 0.92 -12.47 -13.68
CA ASP A 142 -0.19 -13.23 -13.11
C ASP A 142 -1.27 -12.32 -12.52
N LEU A 143 -0.89 -11.12 -12.07
CA LEU A 143 -1.81 -10.14 -11.49
C LEU A 143 -1.92 -8.86 -12.33
N ASN A 144 -3.13 -8.32 -12.40
CA ASN A 144 -3.49 -7.03 -13.01
C ASN A 144 -4.14 -6.08 -12.01
N ALA A 145 -4.83 -6.62 -11.01
CA ALA A 145 -5.41 -5.88 -9.91
C ALA A 145 -5.29 -6.69 -8.62
N LEU A 146 -5.17 -5.99 -7.50
CA LEU A 146 -5.15 -6.55 -6.15
C LEU A 146 -6.08 -5.71 -5.28
N ASP A 147 -7.05 -6.37 -4.68
CA ASP A 147 -8.01 -5.79 -3.78
C ASP A 147 -7.86 -6.45 -2.42
N VAL A 148 -7.76 -5.64 -1.38
CA VAL A 148 -7.65 -6.13 -0.01
C VAL A 148 -8.66 -5.38 0.83
N SER A 149 -9.68 -6.08 1.29
CA SER A 149 -10.83 -5.49 1.97
C SER A 149 -11.11 -6.15 3.32
N PHE A 150 -11.80 -5.41 4.18
CA PHE A 150 -12.18 -5.81 5.52
C PHE A 150 -13.67 -5.57 5.73
N SER A 151 -14.35 -6.51 6.39
CA SER A 151 -15.80 -6.42 6.57
C SER A 151 -16.30 -7.18 7.80
N ARG A 152 -17.07 -6.51 8.68
CA ARG A 152 -17.70 -7.12 9.88
C ARG A 152 -18.53 -8.36 9.57
N PRO A 153 -18.46 -9.48 10.29
CA PRO A 153 -17.90 -9.53 11.63
C PRO A 153 -16.45 -10.05 11.67
N ASN A 154 -15.86 -10.37 10.53
CA ASN A 154 -14.56 -11.00 10.48
C ASN A 154 -13.43 -9.95 10.42
N PRO A 155 -12.47 -9.92 11.37
CA PRO A 155 -11.27 -9.11 11.27
C PRO A 155 -10.28 -9.58 10.18
N ASP A 156 -10.48 -10.77 9.63
CA ASP A 156 -9.66 -11.27 8.54
C ASP A 156 -9.70 -10.36 7.30
N ALA A 157 -8.56 -10.24 6.63
CA ALA A 157 -8.44 -9.53 5.37
C ALA A 157 -8.89 -10.42 4.22
N PHE A 158 -9.86 -9.95 3.44
CA PHE A 158 -10.26 -10.57 2.18
C PHE A 158 -9.34 -10.05 1.08
N ILE A 159 -8.45 -10.92 0.61
CA ILE A 159 -7.52 -10.62 -0.47
C ILE A 159 -8.09 -11.23 -1.75
N THR A 160 -8.40 -10.41 -2.74
CA THR A 160 -8.86 -10.84 -4.06
C THR A 160 -7.96 -10.23 -5.14
N ALA A 161 -7.86 -10.92 -6.28
CA ALA A 161 -6.99 -10.47 -7.36
C ALA A 161 -7.67 -10.68 -8.71
N ASN A 162 -7.27 -9.87 -9.70
CA ASN A 162 -7.79 -9.88 -11.07
C ASN A 162 -9.31 -9.74 -11.20
N SER A 163 -9.95 -9.08 -10.23
CA SER A 163 -11.41 -8.93 -10.19
C SER A 163 -12.15 -10.28 -10.30
N SER A 164 -11.55 -11.34 -9.76
CA SER A 164 -12.14 -12.69 -9.79
C SER A 164 -12.85 -13.00 -8.47
N THR A 165 -14.13 -13.34 -8.57
CA THR A 165 -14.95 -13.79 -7.45
C THR A 165 -14.54 -15.21 -7.02
N PHE A 166 -13.81 -15.31 -5.90
CA PHE A 166 -13.76 -16.46 -4.98
C PHE A 166 -13.22 -17.84 -5.46
N VAL A 167 -12.61 -17.99 -6.64
CA VAL A 167 -12.03 -19.30 -7.02
C VAL A 167 -10.68 -19.55 -6.34
N THR A 168 -9.95 -18.49 -6.01
CA THR A 168 -8.61 -18.56 -5.38
C THR A 168 -8.59 -17.78 -4.09
N SER A 169 -8.45 -18.48 -2.97
CA SER A 169 -8.15 -17.91 -1.65
C SER A 169 -6.68 -17.50 -1.57
N TYR A 170 -6.45 -16.26 -1.20
CA TYR A 170 -5.12 -15.70 -0.96
C TYR A 170 -4.87 -15.57 0.54
N THR A 171 -3.72 -16.05 1.00
CA THR A 171 -3.32 -16.05 2.42
C THR A 171 -2.50 -14.84 2.80
N LYS A 172 -1.78 -14.24 1.85
CA LYS A 172 -0.91 -13.08 2.05
C LYS A 172 -0.87 -12.21 0.80
N ALA A 173 -0.75 -10.91 1.00
CA ALA A 173 -0.49 -9.91 -0.02
C ALA A 173 0.81 -9.17 0.34
N CYS A 174 1.58 -8.77 -0.66
CA CYS A 174 2.83 -8.05 -0.48
C CYS A 174 2.95 -6.95 -1.53
N LEU A 175 3.29 -5.75 -1.10
CA LEU A 175 3.41 -4.55 -1.93
C LEU A 175 4.87 -4.12 -1.95
N VAL A 176 5.42 -3.89 -3.14
CA VAL A 176 6.76 -3.37 -3.35
C VAL A 176 6.67 -1.89 -3.69
N ILE A 177 7.13 -1.06 -2.77
CA ILE A 177 7.20 0.39 -2.94
C ILE A 177 8.63 0.72 -3.32
N MET A 178 8.81 1.46 -4.42
CA MET A 178 10.12 1.83 -4.94
C MET A 178 10.23 3.34 -5.09
N ALA A 179 11.37 3.90 -4.67
CA ALA A 179 11.74 5.27 -4.97
C ALA A 179 12.52 5.33 -6.30
N GLY A 180 12.50 6.48 -6.99
CA GLY A 180 13.20 6.66 -8.28
C GLY A 180 14.73 6.44 -8.30
N ASN A 181 15.37 6.17 -7.15
CA ASN A 181 16.78 5.76 -7.05
C ASN A 181 16.97 4.23 -6.95
N GLY A 182 15.90 3.43 -7.03
CA GLY A 182 15.91 1.98 -6.91
C GLY A 182 15.83 1.43 -5.48
N ALA A 183 15.74 2.30 -4.46
CA ALA A 183 15.52 1.84 -3.08
C ALA A 183 14.07 1.32 -2.93
N SER A 184 13.90 0.17 -2.28
CA SER A 184 12.60 -0.46 -2.07
C SER A 184 12.26 -0.67 -0.60
N ARG A 185 10.95 -0.65 -0.32
CA ARG A 185 10.31 -1.02 0.94
C ARG A 185 9.12 -1.91 0.64
N PHE A 186 8.77 -2.73 1.63
CA PHE A 186 7.77 -3.78 1.47
C PHE A 186 6.68 -3.62 2.53
N VAL A 187 5.43 -3.65 2.09
CA VAL A 187 4.26 -3.69 2.98
C VAL A 187 3.56 -5.02 2.77
N SER A 188 3.32 -5.78 3.84
CA SER A 188 2.61 -7.06 3.74
C SER A 188 1.34 -7.06 4.55
N VAL A 189 0.32 -7.73 4.01
CA VAL A 189 -0.96 -7.96 4.68
C VAL A 189 -1.26 -9.46 4.65
N ALA A 190 -1.54 -10.07 5.79
CA ALA A 190 -1.98 -11.46 5.85
C ALA A 190 -3.51 -11.55 5.89
N ALA A 191 -4.06 -12.67 5.41
CA ALA A 191 -5.48 -12.96 5.49
C ALA A 191 -5.99 -12.96 6.94
N SER A 192 -5.13 -13.21 7.93
CA SER A 192 -5.47 -13.08 9.36
C SER A 192 -5.63 -11.63 9.86
N GLY A 193 -5.52 -10.62 8.97
CA GLY A 193 -5.57 -9.20 9.32
C GLY A 193 -4.23 -8.61 9.80
N GLU A 194 -3.13 -9.36 9.77
CA GLU A 194 -1.81 -8.82 10.15
C GLU A 194 -1.29 -7.84 9.10
N ILE A 195 -0.97 -6.61 9.50
CA ILE A 195 -0.44 -5.55 8.62
C ILE A 195 0.97 -5.16 9.10
N ILE A 196 1.96 -5.33 8.23
CA ILE A 196 3.37 -5.00 8.49
C ILE A 196 3.83 -3.93 7.50
N ALA A 197 4.20 -2.75 8.00
CA ALA A 197 4.65 -1.62 7.19
C ALA A 197 6.09 -1.77 6.66
N GLU A 198 6.92 -2.57 7.35
CA GLU A 198 8.31 -2.84 6.97
C GLU A 198 8.54 -4.35 6.92
N ALA A 199 7.93 -5.01 5.95
CA ALA A 199 8.15 -6.44 5.74
C ALA A 199 9.63 -6.68 5.33
N PRO A 200 10.25 -7.79 5.77
CA PRO A 200 11.66 -8.08 5.48
C PRO A 200 11.93 -8.33 3.98
N GLY A 201 10.90 -8.67 3.22
CA GLY A 201 10.96 -8.86 1.78
C GLY A 201 9.60 -9.23 1.20
N CYS A 202 9.37 -8.88 -0.07
CA CYS A 202 8.38 -9.52 -0.92
C CYS A 202 9.11 -10.48 -1.87
N PRO A 203 8.46 -11.55 -2.34
CA PRO A 203 8.98 -12.30 -3.48
C PRO A 203 8.99 -11.37 -4.67
N THR A 204 10.18 -11.10 -5.16
CA THR A 204 10.40 -10.50 -6.47
C THR A 204 10.71 -11.64 -7.42
N SER A 205 10.21 -11.58 -8.65
CA SER A 205 10.63 -12.47 -9.74
C SER A 205 12.15 -12.63 -9.81
#